data_AF-A0AAV8P2R6-F1
#
_entry.id   AF-A0AAV8P2R6-F1
#
_cell.length_a   1.000
_cell.length_b   1.000
_cell.length_c   1.000
_cell.angle_alpha   90.00
_cell.angle_beta   90.00
_cell.angle_gamma   90.00
#
_symmetry.space_group_name_H-M   'P 1'
#
loop_
_entity.id
_entity.type
_entity.pdbx_description
1 polymer ?
#
loop_
_entity_poly.entity_id
_entity_poly.type
_entity_poly.pdbx_seq_one_letter_code
_entity_poly.pdbx_strand_id
1 'polypeptide(L)'
;MASGESQKHLLSLIRNFASEKSQEELRVSDLKKRLLELENDLNVANADLDGAKRSREMAEQELRGSQVQLSMIDASIQAQEARISLLQEEILKLRSDLDALKSEVGFMRDEFVKSMCELNKKIREFQEITINAFQKEQPGQLCSDNGFLKGLEDNITCLSTQIHELEAEYEKERHNRDKICEQLAHVERRWFLVTAIMEETKRLQELAEYPSWFYDYVNMHSKHYSWSSPFRSSSYHDYLQLVSSSRHPMGHLSYREALLVPIVVFVPSMPPTLRMATTSIRKTSLPPPVEHSPKHKFYEVAMG
;
A
#
# COMPACT_ATOMS: atom_id res chain seq x y z
N MET A 1 -82.63 52.44 -67.21
CA MET A 1 -82.45 51.16 -66.46
C MET A 1 -80.97 50.77 -66.26
N ALA A 2 -80.03 51.18 -67.11
CA ALA A 2 -78.60 50.80 -67.04
C ALA A 2 -77.76 51.40 -65.88
N SER A 3 -78.20 52.50 -65.25
CA SER A 3 -77.43 53.17 -64.17
C SER A 3 -77.46 52.42 -62.82
N GLY A 4 -78.39 51.49 -62.63
CA GLY A 4 -78.53 50.74 -61.37
C GLY A 4 -77.59 49.52 -61.26
N GLU A 5 -77.04 49.03 -62.36
CA GLU A 5 -76.16 47.85 -62.40
C GLU A 5 -74.69 48.18 -62.08
N SER A 6 -74.18 49.30 -62.62
CA SER A 6 -72.81 49.76 -62.36
C SER A 6 -72.58 50.11 -60.88
N GLN A 7 -73.57 50.75 -60.25
CA GLN A 7 -73.53 51.07 -58.82
C GLN A 7 -73.55 49.81 -57.94
N LYS A 8 -74.33 48.79 -58.31
CA LYS A 8 -74.34 47.48 -57.64
C LYS A 8 -72.99 46.76 -57.78
N HIS A 9 -72.36 46.85 -58.95
CA HIS A 9 -71.05 46.26 -59.20
C HIS A 9 -69.95 46.90 -58.34
N LEU A 10 -69.91 48.24 -58.26
CA LEU A 10 -68.97 48.95 -57.38
C LEU A 10 -69.15 48.58 -55.91
N LEU A 11 -70.40 48.53 -55.43
CA LEU A 11 -70.70 48.12 -54.06
C LEU A 11 -70.29 46.66 -53.79
N SER A 12 -70.39 45.78 -54.79
CA SER A 12 -69.90 44.40 -54.69
C SER A 12 -68.38 44.33 -54.58
N LEU A 13 -67.64 45.12 -55.36
CA LEU A 13 -66.17 45.17 -55.29
C LEU A 13 -65.69 45.68 -53.93
N ILE A 14 -66.32 46.75 -53.41
CA ILE A 14 -66.00 47.28 -52.08
C ILE A 14 -66.25 46.22 -51.00
N ARG A 15 -67.38 45.51 -51.07
CA ARG A 15 -67.70 44.42 -50.13
C ARG A 15 -66.69 43.28 -50.23
N ASN A 16 -66.36 42.84 -51.45
CA ASN A 16 -65.40 41.76 -51.68
C ASN A 16 -64.02 42.15 -51.14
N PHE A 17 -63.55 43.36 -51.46
CA PHE A 17 -62.28 43.89 -50.94
C PHE A 17 -62.27 43.96 -49.40
N ALA A 18 -63.34 44.46 -48.78
CA ALA A 18 -63.44 44.49 -47.32
C ALA A 18 -63.43 43.07 -46.71
N SER A 19 -64.12 42.11 -47.34
CA SER A 19 -64.13 40.71 -46.89
C SER A 19 -62.78 40.02 -47.07
N GLU A 20 -62.09 40.27 -48.18
CA GLU A 20 -60.76 39.73 -48.48
C GLU A 20 -59.72 40.30 -47.52
N LYS A 21 -59.73 41.62 -47.32
CA LYS A 21 -58.88 42.29 -46.34
C LYS A 21 -59.08 41.72 -44.93
N SER A 22 -60.34 41.53 -44.51
CA SER A 22 -60.65 40.92 -43.21
C SER A 22 -60.15 39.47 -43.11
N GLN A 23 -60.28 38.67 -44.17
CA GLN A 23 -59.73 37.31 -44.19
C GLN A 23 -58.20 37.28 -44.16
N GLU A 24 -57.54 38.19 -44.88
CA GLU A 24 -56.08 38.29 -44.90
C GLU A 24 -55.54 38.70 -43.53
N GLU A 25 -56.17 39.68 -42.87
CA GLU A 25 -55.82 40.09 -41.49
C GLU A 25 -55.95 38.92 -40.51
N LEU A 26 -57.02 38.12 -40.62
CA LEU A 26 -57.21 36.90 -39.83
C LEU A 26 -56.08 35.88 -40.10
N ARG A 27 -55.76 35.59 -41.37
CA ARG A 27 -54.66 34.67 -41.73
C ARG A 27 -53.31 35.14 -41.19
N VAL A 28 -53.02 36.44 -41.27
CA VAL A 28 -51.78 37.01 -40.73
C VAL A 28 -51.74 36.89 -39.21
N SER A 29 -52.87 37.11 -38.53
CA SER A 29 -52.97 36.92 -37.07
C SER A 29 -52.72 35.47 -36.68
N ASP A 30 -53.31 34.50 -37.39
CA ASP A 30 -53.11 33.06 -37.15
C ASP A 30 -51.66 32.63 -37.39
N LEU A 31 -51.04 33.11 -38.47
CA LEU A 31 -49.63 32.83 -38.76
C LEU A 31 -48.70 33.41 -37.70
N LYS A 32 -48.95 34.63 -37.21
CA LYS A 32 -48.19 35.24 -36.11
C LYS A 32 -48.29 34.44 -34.83
N LYS A 33 -49.51 33.97 -34.48
CA LYS A 33 -49.72 33.12 -33.31
C LYS A 33 -48.93 31.82 -33.43
N ARG A 34 -48.99 31.17 -34.59
CA ARG A 34 -48.27 29.93 -34.85
C ARG A 34 -46.75 30.11 -34.85
N LEU A 35 -46.26 31.25 -35.33
CA LEU A 35 -44.84 31.60 -35.27
C LEU A 35 -44.37 31.72 -33.81
N LEU A 36 -45.13 32.42 -32.96
CA LEU A 36 -44.83 32.51 -31.53
C LEU A 36 -44.87 31.15 -30.82
N GLU A 37 -45.82 30.28 -31.17
CA GLU A 37 -45.89 28.91 -30.65
C GLU A 37 -44.62 28.11 -31.04
N LEU A 38 -44.22 28.16 -32.31
CA LEU A 38 -43.01 27.49 -32.80
C LEU A 38 -41.72 28.04 -32.17
N GLU A 39 -41.63 29.34 -31.93
CA GLU A 39 -40.49 29.95 -31.22
C GLU A 39 -40.41 29.44 -29.77
N ASN A 40 -41.54 29.33 -29.09
CA ASN A 40 -41.58 28.75 -27.74
C ASN A 40 -41.19 27.28 -27.75
N ASP A 41 -41.72 26.47 -28.68
CA ASP A 41 -41.38 25.06 -28.82
C ASP A 41 -39.88 24.88 -29.11
N LEU A 42 -39.30 25.73 -29.96
CA LEU A 42 -37.86 25.73 -30.26
C LEU A 42 -37.03 26.03 -29.00
N ASN A 43 -37.45 27.01 -28.19
CA ASN A 43 -36.76 27.36 -26.95
C ASN A 43 -36.82 26.22 -25.93
N VAL A 44 -37.97 25.54 -25.80
CA VAL A 44 -38.13 24.37 -24.94
C VAL A 44 -37.23 23.22 -25.42
N ALA A 45 -37.27 22.90 -26.71
CA ALA A 45 -36.44 21.84 -27.29
C ALA A 45 -34.94 22.12 -27.12
N ASN A 46 -34.51 23.38 -27.22
CA ASN A 46 -33.13 23.78 -26.96
C ASN A 46 -32.74 23.59 -25.49
N ALA A 47 -33.62 23.97 -24.55
CA ALA A 47 -33.37 23.76 -23.12
C ALA A 47 -33.25 22.27 -22.78
N ASP A 48 -34.11 21.43 -23.36
CA ASP A 48 -34.06 19.98 -23.21
C ASP A 48 -32.78 19.38 -23.80
N LEU A 49 -32.37 19.84 -24.99
CA LEU A 49 -31.13 19.42 -25.64
C LEU A 49 -29.90 19.75 -24.78
N ASP A 50 -29.84 20.95 -24.21
CA ASP A 50 -28.75 21.33 -23.32
C ASP A 50 -28.79 20.57 -21.98
N GLY A 51 -29.97 20.20 -21.51
CA GLY A 51 -30.16 19.24 -20.42
C GLY A 51 -29.53 17.88 -20.74
N ALA A 52 -29.86 17.33 -21.91
CA ALA A 52 -29.35 16.04 -22.37
C ALA A 52 -27.83 16.04 -22.60
N LYS A 53 -27.25 17.13 -23.09
CA LYS A 53 -25.78 17.28 -23.22
C LYS A 53 -25.10 17.21 -21.87
N ARG A 54 -25.61 17.95 -20.88
CA ARG A 54 -25.06 17.94 -19.52
C ARG A 54 -25.16 16.57 -18.85
N SER A 55 -26.30 15.88 -19.00
CA SER A 55 -26.44 14.52 -18.46
C SER A 55 -25.50 13.53 -19.15
N ARG A 56 -25.29 13.66 -20.47
CA ARG A 56 -24.34 12.83 -21.21
C ARG A 56 -22.91 13.06 -20.74
N GLU A 57 -22.49 14.32 -20.58
CA GLU A 57 -21.14 14.66 -20.09
C GLU A 57 -20.89 14.10 -18.69
N MET A 58 -21.89 14.17 -17.79
CA MET A 58 -21.81 13.56 -16.47
C MET A 58 -21.63 12.03 -16.55
N ALA A 59 -22.43 11.35 -17.37
CA ALA A 59 -22.31 9.90 -17.57
C ALA A 59 -20.96 9.50 -18.19
N GLU A 60 -20.42 10.30 -19.12
CA GLU A 60 -19.10 10.07 -19.71
C GLU A 60 -17.96 10.25 -18.69
N GLN A 61 -18.07 11.22 -17.78
CA GLN A 61 -17.11 11.39 -16.69
C GLN A 61 -17.14 10.22 -15.71
N GLU A 62 -18.33 9.76 -15.33
CA GLU A 62 -18.50 8.58 -14.47
C GLU A 62 -17.90 7.32 -15.14
N LEU A 63 -18.20 7.10 -16.43
CA LEU A 63 -17.65 5.99 -17.20
C LEU A 63 -16.12 6.01 -17.23
N ARG A 64 -15.51 7.18 -17.44
CA ARG A 64 -14.04 7.34 -17.41
C ARG A 64 -13.48 7.01 -16.01
N GLY A 65 -14.17 7.44 -14.95
CA GLY A 65 -13.82 7.11 -13.57
C GLY A 65 -13.82 5.60 -13.33
N SER A 66 -14.88 4.90 -13.75
CA SER A 66 -14.97 3.43 -13.66
C SER A 66 -13.87 2.74 -14.47
N GLN A 67 -13.53 3.24 -15.66
CA GLN A 67 -12.49 2.66 -16.51
C GLN A 67 -11.09 2.76 -15.87
N VAL A 68 -10.79 3.88 -15.21
CA VAL A 68 -9.53 4.03 -14.43
C VAL A 68 -9.51 3.04 -13.27
N GLN A 69 -10.60 2.93 -12.51
CA GLN A 69 -10.69 1.97 -11.40
C GLN A 69 -10.48 0.52 -11.86
N LEU A 70 -11.09 0.13 -12.99
CA LEU A 70 -10.88 -1.19 -13.59
C LEU A 70 -9.40 -1.41 -13.96
N SER A 71 -8.75 -0.41 -14.56
CA SER A 71 -7.33 -0.51 -14.94
C SER A 71 -6.41 -0.68 -13.72
N MET A 72 -6.73 -0.03 -12.61
CA MET A 72 -6.01 -0.21 -11.34
C MET A 72 -6.22 -1.60 -10.74
N ILE A 73 -7.45 -2.12 -10.80
CA ILE A 73 -7.78 -3.47 -10.35
C ILE A 73 -7.02 -4.50 -11.18
N ASP A 74 -7.01 -4.37 -12.51
CA ASP A 74 -6.28 -5.27 -13.40
C ASP A 74 -4.78 -5.29 -13.08
N ALA A 75 -4.16 -4.12 -12.88
CA ALA A 75 -2.76 -4.03 -12.47
C ALA A 75 -2.51 -4.67 -11.10
N SER A 76 -3.45 -4.54 -10.16
CA SER A 76 -3.36 -5.17 -8.84
C SER A 76 -3.46 -6.70 -8.93
N ILE A 77 -4.37 -7.23 -9.75
CA ILE A 77 -4.51 -8.66 -10.02
C ILE A 77 -3.22 -9.21 -10.62
N GLN A 78 -2.68 -8.58 -11.66
CA GLN A 78 -1.42 -9.02 -12.27
C GLN A 78 -0.25 -9.04 -11.27
N ALA A 79 -0.15 -8.03 -10.40
CA ALA A 79 0.87 -7.99 -9.37
C ALA A 79 0.69 -9.11 -8.33
N GLN A 80 -0.56 -9.44 -7.97
CA GLN A 80 -0.85 -10.55 -7.05
C GLN A 80 -0.54 -11.90 -7.68
N GLU A 81 -0.91 -12.12 -8.94
CA GLU A 81 -0.60 -13.33 -9.70
C GLU A 81 0.91 -13.57 -9.78
N ALA A 82 1.69 -12.53 -10.09
CA ALA A 82 3.14 -12.61 -10.11
C ALA A 82 3.72 -13.04 -8.74
N ARG A 83 3.20 -12.49 -7.64
CA ARG A 83 3.62 -12.87 -6.28
C ARG A 83 3.25 -14.31 -5.94
N ILE A 84 2.07 -14.77 -6.34
CA ILE A 84 1.63 -16.16 -6.13
C ILE A 84 2.57 -17.11 -6.87
N SER A 85 2.92 -16.82 -8.12
CA SER A 85 3.86 -17.65 -8.90
C SER A 85 5.23 -17.74 -8.22
N LEU A 86 5.79 -16.62 -7.75
CA LEU A 86 7.07 -16.62 -7.02
C LEU A 86 7.01 -17.46 -5.74
N LEU A 87 5.95 -17.30 -4.94
CA LEU A 87 5.77 -18.11 -3.73
C LEU A 87 5.63 -19.59 -4.03
N GLN A 88 4.97 -19.96 -5.13
CA GLN A 88 4.86 -21.35 -5.56
C GLN A 88 6.22 -21.93 -5.94
N GLU A 89 7.06 -21.18 -6.66
CA GLU A 89 8.44 -21.59 -6.97
C GLU A 89 9.28 -21.79 -5.69
N GLU A 90 9.19 -20.86 -4.74
CA GLU A 90 9.88 -20.97 -3.44
C GLU A 90 9.43 -22.19 -2.65
N ILE A 91 8.12 -22.46 -2.59
CA ILE A 91 7.57 -23.65 -1.92
C ILE A 91 8.08 -24.94 -2.58
N LEU A 92 8.13 -25.00 -3.91
CA LEU A 92 8.66 -26.16 -4.62
C LEU A 92 10.15 -26.38 -4.33
N LYS A 93 10.93 -25.31 -4.29
CA LYS A 93 12.35 -25.37 -3.93
C LYS A 93 12.55 -25.87 -2.50
N LEU A 94 11.85 -25.27 -1.53
CA LEU A 94 11.91 -25.68 -0.13
C LEU A 94 11.49 -27.13 0.07
N ARG A 95 10.50 -27.61 -0.71
CA ARG A 95 10.08 -29.01 -0.69
C ARG A 95 11.19 -29.94 -1.17
N SER A 96 11.86 -29.59 -2.26
CA SER A 96 13.01 -30.36 -2.77
C SER A 96 14.15 -30.40 -1.75
N ASP A 97 14.47 -29.26 -1.13
CA ASP A 97 15.53 -29.17 -0.12
C ASP A 97 15.19 -30.03 1.12
N LEU A 98 13.92 -30.03 1.55
CA LEU A 98 13.44 -30.86 2.65
C LEU A 98 13.55 -32.36 2.33
N ASP A 99 13.16 -32.77 1.12
CA ASP A 99 13.25 -34.17 0.70
C ASP A 99 14.72 -34.64 0.64
N ALA A 100 15.63 -33.79 0.15
CA ALA A 100 17.07 -34.06 0.17
C ALA A 100 17.60 -34.21 1.59
N LEU A 101 17.26 -33.28 2.49
CA LEU A 101 17.68 -33.34 3.90
C LEU A 101 17.14 -34.58 4.61
N LYS A 102 15.90 -34.97 4.33
CA LYS A 102 15.29 -36.18 4.89
C LYS A 102 16.03 -37.45 4.45
N SER A 103 16.46 -37.50 3.19
CA SER A 103 17.31 -38.59 2.67
C SER A 103 18.66 -38.64 3.39
N GLU A 104 19.32 -37.49 3.56
CA GLU A 104 20.62 -37.39 4.23
C GLU A 104 20.54 -37.83 5.71
N VAL A 105 19.53 -37.35 6.43
CA VAL A 105 19.27 -37.78 7.82
C VAL A 105 19.00 -39.28 7.89
N GLY A 106 18.30 -39.85 6.90
CA GLY A 106 18.10 -41.29 6.76
C GLY A 106 19.44 -42.03 6.65
N PHE A 107 20.31 -41.58 5.75
CA PHE A 107 21.65 -42.15 5.55
C PHE A 107 22.51 -42.10 6.83
N MET A 108 22.61 -40.93 7.46
CA MET A 108 23.38 -40.76 8.70
C MET A 108 22.88 -41.65 9.84
N ARG A 109 21.55 -41.79 9.98
CA ARG A 109 20.96 -42.68 10.97
C ARG A 109 21.34 -44.13 10.71
N ASP A 110 21.26 -44.58 9.47
CA ASP A 110 21.56 -45.96 9.10
C ASP A 110 23.07 -46.27 9.29
N GLU A 111 23.95 -45.31 8.98
CA GLU A 111 25.39 -45.39 9.27
C GLU A 111 25.69 -45.46 10.78
N PHE A 112 25.00 -44.64 11.58
CA PHE A 112 25.11 -44.69 13.04
C PHE A 112 24.69 -46.06 13.58
N VAL A 113 23.53 -46.58 13.15
CA VAL A 113 23.04 -47.90 13.57
C VAL A 113 24.04 -48.99 13.20
N LYS A 114 24.59 -48.95 11.98
CA LYS A 114 25.63 -49.89 11.56
C LYS A 114 26.87 -49.84 12.46
N SER A 115 27.34 -48.64 12.78
CA SER A 115 28.49 -48.42 13.65
C SER A 115 28.25 -48.96 15.07
N MET A 116 27.05 -48.75 15.61
CA MET A 116 26.65 -49.29 16.91
C MET A 116 26.54 -50.81 16.91
N CYS A 117 26.05 -51.42 15.84
CA CYS A 117 26.03 -52.88 15.70
C CYS A 117 27.45 -53.47 15.70
N GLU A 118 28.38 -52.86 14.98
CA GLU A 118 29.78 -53.27 14.95
C GLU A 118 30.46 -53.10 16.32
N LEU A 119 30.20 -51.99 17.02
CA LEU A 119 30.70 -51.79 18.38
C LEU A 119 30.16 -52.88 19.34
N ASN A 120 28.86 -53.14 19.30
CA ASN A 120 28.23 -54.18 20.11
C ASN A 120 28.80 -55.57 19.81
N LYS A 121 29.18 -55.84 18.55
CA LYS A 121 29.88 -57.07 18.18
C LYS A 121 31.26 -57.17 18.85
N LYS A 122 32.08 -56.11 18.77
CA LYS A 122 33.40 -56.05 19.41
C LYS A 122 33.33 -56.19 20.93
N ILE A 123 32.32 -55.60 21.58
CA ILE A 123 32.11 -55.74 23.02
C ILE A 123 31.89 -57.21 23.39
N ARG A 124 31.04 -57.93 22.64
CA ARG A 124 30.79 -59.37 22.88
C ARG A 124 32.05 -60.21 22.69
N GLU A 125 32.80 -59.95 21.62
CA GLU A 125 34.09 -60.64 21.35
C GLU A 125 35.09 -60.40 22.50
N PHE A 126 35.21 -59.16 22.99
CA PHE A 126 36.08 -58.83 24.12
C PHE A 126 35.65 -59.53 25.41
N GLN A 127 34.35 -59.55 25.71
CA GLN A 127 33.80 -60.25 26.87
C GLN A 127 34.09 -61.76 26.80
N GLU A 128 33.96 -62.37 25.63
CA GLU A 128 34.26 -63.79 25.42
C GLU A 128 35.74 -64.12 25.64
N ILE A 129 36.65 -63.31 25.07
CA ILE A 129 38.10 -63.44 25.31
C ILE A 129 38.42 -63.34 26.81
N THR A 130 37.80 -62.37 27.49
CA THR A 130 38.01 -62.13 28.93
C THR A 130 37.57 -63.34 29.76
N ILE A 131 36.36 -63.88 29.50
CA ILE A 131 35.85 -65.07 30.20
C ILE A 131 36.77 -66.28 29.97
N ASN A 132 37.22 -66.49 28.73
CA ASN A 132 38.12 -67.59 28.38
C ASN A 132 39.51 -67.47 29.03
N ALA A 133 40.01 -66.25 29.24
CA ALA A 133 41.26 -66.00 29.97
C ALA A 133 41.11 -66.35 31.47
N PHE A 134 40.01 -65.93 32.11
CA PHE A 134 39.75 -66.23 33.53
C PHE A 134 39.47 -67.71 33.81
N GLN A 135 39.03 -68.49 32.82
CA GLN A 135 38.86 -69.93 32.97
C GLN A 135 40.19 -70.71 32.82
N LYS A 136 41.27 -70.08 32.34
CA LYS A 136 42.58 -70.72 32.10
C LYS A 136 43.66 -70.38 33.13
N GLU A 137 43.45 -69.42 34.03
CA GLU A 137 44.46 -69.03 35.02
C GLU A 137 43.97 -69.23 36.48
N GLN A 138 44.78 -69.95 37.26
CA GLN A 138 44.71 -69.91 38.73
C GLN A 138 45.06 -68.51 39.26
N PRO A 139 44.57 -68.14 40.46
CA PRO A 139 44.67 -66.77 40.94
C PRO A 139 46.08 -66.44 41.42
N GLY A 140 46.71 -65.48 40.76
CA GLY A 140 47.85 -64.78 41.32
C GLY A 140 48.79 -64.23 40.27
N GLN A 141 48.68 -62.94 39.95
CA GLN A 141 49.78 -61.97 39.99
C GLN A 141 49.23 -60.61 39.52
N LEU A 142 48.88 -59.71 40.46
CA LEU A 142 48.69 -58.29 40.11
C LEU A 142 50.08 -57.68 39.90
N CYS A 143 50.41 -57.39 38.65
CA CYS A 143 51.54 -56.54 38.31
C CYS A 143 51.03 -55.10 38.17
N SER A 144 51.49 -54.22 39.07
CA SER A 144 51.17 -52.80 39.11
C SER A 144 51.73 -52.11 37.88
N ASP A 145 50.88 -51.83 36.89
CA ASP A 145 51.29 -51.17 35.64
C ASP A 145 51.03 -49.67 35.73
N ASN A 146 51.94 -48.96 36.39
CA ASN A 146 51.86 -47.51 36.63
C ASN A 146 51.85 -46.68 35.34
N GLY A 147 52.24 -47.26 34.19
CA GLY A 147 52.25 -46.59 32.89
C GLY A 147 50.86 -46.39 32.28
N PHE A 148 49.93 -47.34 32.49
CA PHE A 148 48.57 -47.24 31.97
C PHE A 148 47.77 -46.15 32.68
N LEU A 149 47.89 -46.07 34.01
CA LEU A 149 47.27 -45.02 34.81
C LEU A 149 47.82 -43.64 34.42
N LYS A 150 49.11 -43.54 34.14
CA LYS A 150 49.73 -42.28 33.70
C LYS A 150 49.22 -41.84 32.32
N GLY A 151 49.10 -42.76 31.36
CA GLY A 151 48.52 -42.46 30.05
C GLY A 151 47.05 -42.04 30.12
N LEU A 152 46.29 -42.62 31.05
CA LEU A 152 44.90 -42.21 31.29
C LEU A 152 44.81 -40.79 31.89
N GLU A 153 45.67 -40.46 32.84
CA GLU A 153 45.76 -39.13 33.45
C GLU A 153 46.12 -38.05 32.41
N ASP A 154 47.08 -38.33 31.54
CA ASP A 154 47.49 -37.40 30.47
C ASP A 154 46.37 -37.20 29.44
N ASN A 155 45.60 -38.24 29.11
CA ASN A 155 44.43 -38.16 28.23
C ASN A 155 43.29 -37.34 28.84
N ILE A 156 43.00 -37.54 30.14
CA ILE A 156 42.00 -36.74 30.87
C ILE A 156 42.39 -35.26 30.87
N THR A 157 43.67 -34.97 31.08
CA THR A 157 44.20 -33.61 31.07
C THR A 157 44.07 -32.98 29.67
N CYS A 158 44.39 -33.73 28.62
CA CYS A 158 44.26 -33.30 27.22
C CYS A 158 42.80 -33.02 26.83
N LEU A 159 41.86 -33.89 27.23
CA LEU A 159 40.43 -33.67 26.99
C LEU A 159 39.91 -32.46 27.75
N SER A 160 40.37 -32.26 28.99
CA SER A 160 40.00 -31.10 29.80
C SER A 160 40.44 -29.78 29.16
N THR A 161 41.63 -29.73 28.56
CA THR A 161 42.10 -28.55 27.82
C THR A 161 41.26 -28.29 26.57
N GLN A 162 40.93 -29.33 25.79
CA GLN A 162 40.11 -29.19 24.58
C GLN A 162 38.68 -28.71 24.91
N ILE A 163 38.10 -29.22 26.00
CA ILE A 163 36.77 -28.78 26.47
C ILE A 163 36.80 -27.29 26.82
N HIS A 164 37.82 -26.83 27.56
CA HIS A 164 37.90 -25.41 27.92
C HIS A 164 38.11 -24.47 26.72
N GLU A 165 38.88 -24.89 25.72
CA GLU A 165 39.04 -24.13 24.48
C GLU A 165 37.71 -24.01 23.72
N LEU A 166 36.98 -25.12 23.63
CA LEU A 166 35.69 -25.18 22.92
C LEU A 166 34.59 -24.42 23.66
N GLU A 167 34.59 -24.43 25.00
CA GLU A 167 33.71 -23.62 25.84
C GLU A 167 33.96 -22.11 25.63
N ALA A 168 35.23 -21.69 25.56
CA ALA A 168 35.58 -20.30 25.31
C ALA A 168 35.13 -19.83 23.91
N GLU A 169 35.29 -20.70 22.90
CA GLU A 169 34.83 -20.41 21.54
C GLU A 169 33.31 -20.35 21.44
N TYR A 170 32.60 -21.27 22.10
CA TYR A 170 31.14 -21.27 22.19
C TYR A 170 30.60 -19.98 22.83
N GLU A 171 31.22 -19.51 23.92
CA GLU A 171 30.77 -18.30 24.60
C GLU A 171 30.98 -17.04 23.74
N LYS A 172 32.09 -16.99 22.98
CA LYS A 172 32.33 -15.94 21.98
C LYS A 172 31.27 -15.95 20.89
N GLU A 173 30.89 -17.12 20.39
CA GLU A 173 29.89 -17.25 19.34
C GLU A 173 28.49 -16.89 19.83
N ARG A 174 28.16 -17.24 21.09
CA ARG A 174 26.96 -16.76 21.78
C ARG A 174 26.91 -15.24 21.84
N HIS A 175 27.99 -14.59 22.24
CA HIS A 175 28.05 -13.13 22.29
C HIS A 175 27.87 -12.49 20.89
N ASN A 176 28.49 -13.06 19.86
CA ASN A 176 28.32 -12.61 18.48
C ASN A 176 26.86 -12.73 18.02
N ARG A 177 26.22 -13.86 18.29
CA ARG A 177 24.81 -14.09 17.95
C ARG A 177 23.91 -13.07 18.62
N ASP A 178 24.10 -12.82 19.92
CA ASP A 178 23.27 -11.88 20.67
C ASP A 178 23.41 -10.45 20.11
N LYS A 179 24.62 -10.05 19.70
CA LYS A 179 24.88 -8.77 19.01
C LYS A 179 24.17 -8.67 17.66
N ILE A 180 24.17 -9.75 16.87
CA ILE A 180 23.45 -9.79 15.58
C ILE A 180 21.94 -9.67 15.81
N CYS A 181 21.39 -10.37 16.80
CA CYS A 181 19.97 -10.27 17.15
C CYS A 181 19.58 -8.84 17.54
N GLU A 182 20.42 -8.13 18.30
CA GLU A 182 20.16 -6.74 18.66
C GLU A 182 20.16 -5.81 17.43
N GLN A 183 21.12 -5.99 16.51
CA GLN A 183 21.17 -5.23 15.27
C GLN A 183 19.94 -5.49 14.38
N LEU A 184 19.52 -6.75 14.28
CA LEU A 184 18.32 -7.15 13.54
C LEU A 184 17.08 -6.45 14.12
N ALA A 185 16.90 -6.50 15.45
CA ALA A 185 15.78 -5.83 16.11
C ALA A 185 15.79 -4.30 15.91
N HIS A 186 16.96 -3.68 15.74
CA HIS A 186 17.06 -2.27 15.41
C HIS A 186 16.66 -1.98 13.95
N VAL A 187 17.08 -2.83 13.00
CA VAL A 187 16.69 -2.71 11.58
C VAL A 187 15.19 -2.94 11.40
N GLU A 188 14.62 -3.93 12.07
CA GLU A 188 13.17 -4.19 12.05
C GLU A 188 12.37 -2.99 12.55
N ARG A 189 12.78 -2.37 13.67
CA ARG A 189 12.17 -1.13 14.17
C ARG A 189 12.21 0.00 13.14
N ARG A 190 13.33 0.16 12.43
CA ARG A 190 13.45 1.17 11.36
C ARG A 190 12.57 0.84 10.17
N TRP A 191 12.47 -0.42 9.81
CA TRP A 191 11.58 -0.87 8.74
C TRP A 191 10.13 -0.55 9.05
N PHE A 192 9.64 -0.90 10.25
CA PHE A 192 8.28 -0.56 10.68
C PHE A 192 8.00 0.95 10.62
N LEU A 193 8.96 1.77 11.05
CA LEU A 193 8.81 3.23 10.96
C LEU A 193 8.73 3.73 9.51
N VAL A 194 9.60 3.21 8.62
CA VAL A 194 9.59 3.57 7.20
C VAL A 194 8.27 3.14 6.54
N THR A 195 7.76 1.95 6.85
CA THR A 195 6.46 1.48 6.35
C THR A 195 5.33 2.41 6.80
N ALA A 196 5.29 2.79 8.08
CA ALA A 196 4.28 3.71 8.59
C ALA A 196 4.34 5.10 7.93
N ILE A 197 5.55 5.65 7.75
CA ILE A 197 5.74 6.93 7.04
C ILE A 197 5.25 6.82 5.59
N MET A 198 5.55 5.71 4.91
CA MET A 198 5.13 5.49 3.53
C MET A 198 3.60 5.43 3.41
N GLU A 199 2.92 4.77 4.36
CA GLU A 199 1.45 4.74 4.43
C GLU A 199 0.86 6.13 4.67
N GLU A 200 1.38 6.89 5.63
CA GLU A 200 0.91 8.26 5.88
C GLU A 200 1.20 9.20 4.70
N THR A 201 2.36 9.05 4.06
CA THR A 201 2.70 9.82 2.86
C THR A 201 1.73 9.52 1.72
N LYS A 202 1.33 8.25 1.57
CA LYS A 202 0.30 7.85 0.60
C LYS A 202 -1.05 8.49 0.94
N ARG A 203 -1.49 8.46 2.20
CA ARG A 203 -2.72 9.15 2.64
C ARG A 203 -2.68 10.65 2.38
N LEU A 204 -1.54 11.29 2.64
CA LEU A 204 -1.33 12.71 2.35
C LEU A 204 -1.35 12.99 0.85
N GLN A 205 -0.81 12.09 0.02
CA GLN A 205 -0.87 12.21 -1.43
C GLN A 205 -2.31 12.09 -1.95
N GLU A 206 -3.09 11.16 -1.41
CA GLU A 206 -4.53 11.01 -1.71
C GLU A 206 -5.34 12.24 -1.25
N LEU A 207 -4.98 12.86 -0.12
CA LEU A 207 -5.61 14.10 0.36
C LEU A 207 -5.16 15.36 -0.40
N ALA A 208 -3.92 15.36 -0.91
CA ALA A 208 -3.34 16.45 -1.70
C ALA A 208 -3.70 16.38 -3.19
N GLU A 209 -4.26 15.25 -3.64
CA GLU A 209 -5.01 15.19 -4.90
C GLU A 209 -6.24 16.09 -4.78
N TYR A 210 -6.04 17.36 -5.13
CA TYR A 210 -7.14 18.28 -5.32
C TYR A 210 -8.08 17.68 -6.36
N PRO A 211 -9.38 17.55 -6.05
CA PRO A 211 -10.35 17.14 -7.04
C PRO A 211 -10.23 18.01 -8.29
N SER A 212 -10.41 17.46 -9.49
CA SER A 212 -10.30 18.24 -10.74
C SER A 212 -11.17 19.50 -10.71
N TRP A 213 -12.30 19.45 -10.00
CA TRP A 213 -13.19 20.60 -9.78
C TRP A 213 -12.55 21.77 -9.02
N PHE A 214 -11.53 21.54 -8.18
CA PHE A 214 -10.82 22.62 -7.49
C PHE A 214 -9.90 23.38 -8.45
N TYR A 215 -9.26 22.70 -9.40
CA TYR A 215 -8.53 23.36 -10.49
C TYR A 215 -9.48 24.09 -11.43
N ASP A 216 -10.65 23.53 -11.73
CA ASP A 216 -11.69 24.20 -12.52
C ASP A 216 -12.30 25.40 -11.78
N TYR A 217 -12.48 25.33 -10.46
CA TYR A 217 -12.96 26.41 -9.60
C TYR A 217 -11.95 27.56 -9.51
N VAL A 218 -10.66 27.25 -9.30
CA VAL A 218 -9.58 28.26 -9.32
C VAL A 218 -9.43 28.88 -10.71
N ASN A 219 -9.55 28.11 -11.80
CA ASN A 219 -9.53 28.63 -13.18
C ASN A 219 -10.76 29.49 -13.51
N MET A 220 -11.95 29.11 -13.02
CA MET A 220 -13.18 29.88 -13.16
C MET A 220 -13.10 31.22 -12.42
N HIS A 221 -12.59 31.23 -11.20
CA HIS A 221 -12.42 32.45 -10.41
C HIS A 221 -11.24 33.32 -10.85
N SER A 222 -10.20 32.75 -11.46
CA SER A 222 -9.10 33.49 -12.09
C SER A 222 -9.55 34.27 -13.34
N LYS A 223 -10.56 33.77 -14.07
CA LYS A 223 -11.15 34.46 -15.23
C LYS A 223 -12.15 35.58 -14.88
N HIS A 224 -12.61 35.64 -13.63
CA HIS A 224 -13.63 36.62 -13.19
C HIS A 224 -13.09 37.84 -12.42
N TYR A 225 -11.79 37.89 -12.09
CA TYR A 225 -11.15 39.10 -11.58
C TYR A 225 -10.14 39.63 -12.60
N SER A 226 -10.68 40.29 -13.64
CA SER A 226 -9.96 41.37 -14.31
C SER A 226 -9.86 42.55 -13.33
N TRP A 227 -8.84 42.51 -12.46
CA TRP A 227 -8.34 43.73 -11.84
C TRP A 227 -7.13 44.19 -12.65
N SER A 228 -7.37 45.23 -13.43
CA SER A 228 -6.33 46.09 -13.99
C SER A 228 -5.42 46.57 -12.87
N SER A 229 -4.21 46.02 -12.79
CA SER A 229 -3.09 46.61 -12.06
C SER A 229 -1.80 46.46 -12.86
N PRO A 230 -0.98 47.52 -12.98
CA PRO A 230 0.18 47.55 -13.84
C PRO A 230 1.37 46.94 -13.13
N PHE A 231 1.50 45.61 -13.15
CA PHE A 231 2.77 44.97 -12.86
C PHE A 231 3.14 44.05 -14.02
N ARG A 232 4.20 44.45 -14.72
CA ARG A 232 4.87 43.67 -15.76
C ARG A 232 5.13 42.26 -15.23
N SER A 233 4.84 41.28 -16.08
CA SER A 233 5.37 39.93 -16.04
C SER A 233 6.87 39.92 -15.71
N SER A 234 7.24 39.57 -14.48
CA SER A 234 8.59 39.09 -14.18
C SER A 234 8.55 37.57 -14.38
N SER A 235 9.31 37.13 -15.38
CA SER A 235 9.47 35.74 -15.75
C SER A 235 10.17 34.99 -14.61
N TYR A 236 9.83 33.71 -14.42
CA TYR A 236 10.52 32.76 -13.54
C TYR A 236 12.06 32.71 -13.71
N HIS A 237 12.59 33.33 -14.77
CA HIS A 237 14.03 33.50 -14.98
C HIS A 237 14.73 34.48 -14.03
N ASP A 238 14.05 35.47 -13.46
CA ASP A 238 14.69 36.49 -12.60
C ASP A 238 15.05 35.94 -11.21
N TYR A 239 14.26 34.99 -10.69
CA TYR A 239 14.53 34.37 -9.38
C TYR A 239 15.80 33.51 -9.36
N LEU A 240 16.22 32.96 -10.51
CA LEU A 240 17.44 32.14 -10.60
C LEU A 240 18.72 32.95 -10.86
N GLN A 241 18.60 34.21 -11.29
CA GLN A 241 19.77 35.08 -11.45
C GLN A 241 20.24 35.70 -10.13
N LEU A 242 19.35 35.91 -9.16
CA LEU A 242 19.74 36.45 -7.84
C LEU A 242 20.52 35.44 -6.98
N VAL A 243 20.36 34.14 -7.22
CA VAL A 243 21.11 33.08 -6.51
C VAL A 243 22.49 32.84 -7.14
N SER A 244 22.71 33.30 -8.38
CA SER A 244 23.92 33.01 -9.14
C SER A 244 25.03 34.08 -9.01
N SER A 245 24.74 35.23 -8.39
CA SER A 245 25.65 36.39 -8.38
C SER A 245 26.42 36.62 -7.06
N SER A 246 26.47 35.62 -6.18
CA SER A 246 27.30 35.64 -4.97
C SER A 246 28.30 34.47 -4.96
N ARG A 247 29.45 34.69 -5.62
CA ARG A 247 30.72 33.98 -5.35
C ARG A 247 31.66 35.07 -4.80
N HIS A 248 32.05 35.06 -3.53
CA HIS A 248 33.14 34.27 -2.93
C HIS A 248 33.36 34.75 -1.46
N PRO A 249 34.24 34.14 -0.63
CA PRO A 249 34.60 32.72 -0.48
C PRO A 249 34.59 32.27 1.02
N MET A 250 34.90 30.99 1.25
CA MET A 250 35.34 30.35 2.51
C MET A 250 34.29 29.66 3.39
N GLY A 251 34.49 28.34 3.56
CA GLY A 251 34.00 27.58 4.71
C GLY A 251 33.23 26.31 4.33
N HIS A 252 33.87 25.17 4.49
CA HIS A 252 33.32 23.85 4.22
C HIS A 252 32.03 23.52 5.02
N LEU A 253 31.17 22.76 4.34
CA LEU A 253 29.87 22.18 4.71
C LEU A 253 29.75 21.58 6.12
N SER A 254 28.59 21.79 6.74
CA SER A 254 27.89 20.76 7.53
C SER A 254 26.41 20.73 7.13
N TYR A 255 25.99 19.66 6.45
CA TYR A 255 24.58 19.37 6.13
C TYR A 255 23.87 18.80 7.36
N ARG A 256 23.62 19.65 8.35
CA ARG A 256 22.59 19.47 9.39
C ARG A 256 22.10 20.88 9.70
N GLU A 257 20.79 21.05 9.90
CA GLU A 257 20.12 22.32 10.30
C GLU A 257 19.49 23.20 9.21
N ALA A 258 18.98 22.63 8.11
CA ALA A 258 18.15 23.38 7.16
C ALA A 258 16.80 22.71 6.87
N LEU A 259 16.01 22.39 7.91
CA LEU A 259 14.57 22.12 7.77
C LEU A 259 13.80 22.66 8.99
N LEU A 260 13.97 23.94 9.30
CA LEU A 260 12.99 24.71 10.08
C LEU A 260 12.77 26.04 9.34
N VAL A 261 11.83 26.03 8.40
CA VAL A 261 11.21 27.26 7.89
C VAL A 261 9.72 27.12 8.14
N PRO A 262 9.07 28.03 8.88
CA PRO A 262 7.65 27.94 9.17
C PRO A 262 6.86 28.21 7.89
N ILE A 263 6.03 27.26 7.49
CA ILE A 263 4.99 27.48 6.49
C ILE A 263 3.96 28.39 7.15
N VAL A 264 3.94 29.66 6.76
CA VAL A 264 2.85 30.58 7.09
C VAL A 264 1.65 30.17 6.27
N VAL A 265 0.76 29.38 6.87
CA VAL A 265 -0.55 29.05 6.28
C VAL A 265 -1.46 30.26 6.45
N PHE A 266 -1.77 30.91 5.33
CA PHE A 266 -2.78 31.96 5.28
C PHE A 266 -4.17 31.30 5.36
N VAL A 267 -4.84 31.39 6.50
CA VAL A 267 -6.22 30.93 6.70
C VAL A 267 -7.16 32.10 6.40
N PRO A 268 -8.03 32.03 5.38
CA PRO A 268 -9.03 33.07 5.16
C PRO A 268 -10.09 33.02 6.27
N SER A 269 -10.29 34.17 6.89
CA SER A 269 -11.32 34.47 7.90
C SER A 269 -12.73 33.99 7.47
N MET A 270 -13.31 33.05 8.22
CA MET A 270 -14.76 32.74 8.19
C MET A 270 -15.53 33.70 9.12
N PRO A 271 -16.75 34.14 8.75
CA PRO A 271 -17.55 35.08 9.53
C PRO A 271 -18.17 34.41 10.78
N PRO A 272 -18.49 35.20 11.83
CA PRO A 272 -18.88 34.65 13.12
C PRO A 272 -20.38 34.40 13.18
N THR A 273 -20.80 33.15 13.39
CA THR A 273 -22.03 32.82 14.15
C THR A 273 -22.16 31.32 14.36
N LEU A 274 -21.88 30.87 15.59
CA LEU A 274 -22.73 30.03 16.44
C LEU A 274 -21.89 29.14 17.39
N ARG A 275 -21.88 29.59 18.65
CA ARG A 275 -21.85 28.84 19.92
C ARG A 275 -20.90 27.64 20.05
N MET A 276 -19.79 27.93 20.75
CA MET A 276 -19.27 27.22 21.92
C MET A 276 -20.07 25.97 22.36
N ALA A 277 -19.46 24.79 22.19
CA ALA A 277 -19.70 23.63 23.05
C ALA A 277 -18.33 23.06 23.44
N THR A 278 -17.85 23.45 24.61
CA THR A 278 -16.72 22.81 25.28
C THR A 278 -17.19 21.48 25.87
N THR A 279 -16.71 20.36 25.32
CA THR A 279 -16.82 19.06 26.01
C THR A 279 -15.44 18.53 26.33
N SER A 280 -15.15 18.60 27.63
CA SER A 280 -14.02 18.03 28.34
C SER A 280 -13.81 16.55 28.02
N ILE A 281 -12.61 16.17 27.57
CA ILE A 281 -12.23 14.76 27.46
C ILE A 281 -11.60 14.33 28.80
N ARG A 282 -12.37 13.49 29.49
CA ARG A 282 -12.02 12.73 30.68
C ARG A 282 -10.84 11.80 30.35
N LYS A 283 -9.75 11.87 31.14
CA LYS A 283 -8.75 10.80 31.23
C LYS A 283 -9.46 9.49 31.56
N THR A 284 -9.31 8.48 30.71
CA THR A 284 -9.68 7.10 31.03
C THR A 284 -8.43 6.24 31.03
N SER A 285 -8.33 5.42 32.07
CA SER A 285 -7.22 4.60 32.51
C SER A 285 -6.83 3.52 31.50
N LEU A 286 -5.53 3.18 31.50
CA LEU A 286 -5.04 1.88 31.06
C LEU A 286 -5.82 0.72 31.71
N PRO A 287 -6.06 -0.40 31.02
CA PRO A 287 -6.45 -1.65 31.66
C PRO A 287 -5.23 -2.40 32.25
N PRO A 288 -5.40 -3.20 33.31
CA PRO A 288 -4.33 -3.96 33.94
C PRO A 288 -3.98 -5.25 33.16
N PRO A 289 -2.84 -5.90 33.45
CA PRO A 289 -2.38 -7.07 32.72
C PRO A 289 -3.22 -8.32 33.06
N VAL A 290 -3.49 -9.15 32.05
CA VAL A 290 -4.22 -10.41 32.21
C VAL A 290 -3.26 -11.51 32.67
N GLU A 291 -3.55 -12.08 33.83
CA GLU A 291 -2.90 -13.26 34.40
C GLU A 291 -3.21 -14.54 33.61
N HIS A 292 -2.22 -15.43 33.56
CA HIS A 292 -2.29 -16.78 32.98
C HIS A 292 -3.27 -17.71 33.71
N SER A 293 -4.01 -18.54 32.96
CA SER A 293 -4.22 -19.95 33.30
C SER A 293 -4.72 -20.77 32.09
N PRO A 294 -4.20 -21.99 31.86
CA PRO A 294 -4.48 -22.80 30.68
C PRO A 294 -5.71 -23.70 30.89
N LYS A 295 -6.62 -23.74 29.92
CA LYS A 295 -7.68 -24.77 29.85
C LYS A 295 -7.43 -25.68 28.67
N HIS A 296 -7.00 -26.90 29.00
CA HIS A 296 -7.08 -28.09 28.15
C HIS A 296 -8.47 -28.22 27.52
N LYS A 297 -8.53 -28.39 26.20
CA LYS A 297 -9.55 -29.22 25.54
C LYS A 297 -8.90 -29.98 24.39
N PHE A 298 -8.75 -31.28 24.61
CA PHE A 298 -8.57 -32.29 23.58
C PHE A 298 -9.77 -32.28 22.63
N TYR A 299 -9.51 -32.32 21.32
CA TYR A 299 -10.46 -32.84 20.35
C TYR A 299 -9.77 -33.97 19.58
N GLU A 300 -10.19 -35.20 19.87
CA GLU A 300 -10.09 -36.31 18.93
C GLU A 300 -10.94 -35.99 17.70
N VAL A 301 -10.37 -36.16 16.51
CA VAL A 301 -11.14 -36.36 15.29
C VAL A 301 -10.68 -37.68 14.69
N ALA A 302 -11.55 -38.67 14.82
CA ALA A 302 -11.54 -39.88 14.05
C ALA A 302 -12.00 -39.57 12.61
N MET A 303 -11.21 -40.00 11.63
CA MET A 303 -11.59 -40.26 10.24
C MET A 303 -10.72 -41.47 9.86
N GLY A 304 -11.26 -42.63 9.48
CA GLY A 304 -12.21 -42.80 8.40
C GLY A 304 -11.43 -43.32 7.21
#